data_AF-A0A1X7SQT2-F1
#
_entry.id   AF-A0A1X7SQT2-F1
#
_cell.length_a   1.000
_cell.length_b   1.000
_cell.length_c   1.000
_cell.angle_alpha   90.00
_cell.angle_beta   90.00
_cell.angle_gamma   90.00
#
_symmetry.space_group_name_H-M   'P 1'
#
loop_
_entity.id
_entity.type
_entity.pdbx_description
1 polymer ?
#
loop_
_entity_poly.entity_id
_entity_poly.type
_entity_poly.pdbx_seq_one_letter_code
_entity_poly.pdbx_strand_id
1 'polypeptide(L)'
;YFNSGANFANSPVANSLGGSRSIADYCPFNTAFSNTHCANASHARGTGLSNRRAETYGEGSRCVEHNTSWVARMSSSSVTLPFPQAGCYQYECSNGTVTIFILGQSYHCSQAGEVLTVNQVNNSVTYTGTIICPSCLEICYDDFENCPEAAALYQVGASTASSSSTTVNATPDPTTPSSTTAPSTSPTSSGYGLIPFL
;
A
#
# COMPACT_ATOMS: atom_id res chain seq x y z
N TYR A 1 -11.68 7.64 19.51
CA TYR A 1 -13.13 7.83 19.33
C TYR A 1 -13.35 9.23 18.77
N PHE A 2 -13.37 9.37 17.44
CA PHE A 2 -13.81 10.62 16.81
C PHE A 2 -15.33 10.52 16.67
N ASN A 3 -16.03 11.39 17.39
CA ASN A 3 -17.49 11.36 17.48
C ASN A 3 -18.04 12.18 16.32
N SER A 4 -18.45 11.52 15.24
CA SER A 4 -19.01 12.12 14.01
C SER A 4 -20.40 12.74 14.20
N GLY A 5 -20.67 13.37 15.34
CA GLY A 5 -22.01 13.86 15.69
C GLY A 5 -22.08 14.77 16.91
N ALA A 6 -20.96 15.34 17.38
CA ALA A 6 -21.03 16.34 18.44
C ALA A 6 -21.77 17.59 17.92
N ASN A 7 -22.85 17.97 18.60
CA ASN A 7 -23.61 19.19 18.36
C ASN A 7 -22.70 20.42 18.54
N PHE A 8 -22.09 20.86 17.44
CA PHE A 8 -21.22 22.04 17.38
C PHE A 8 -21.99 23.38 17.36
N ALA A 9 -23.31 23.35 17.59
CA ALA A 9 -24.23 24.46 17.35
C ALA A 9 -23.93 25.76 18.12
N ASN A 10 -23.07 25.74 19.15
CA ASN A 10 -22.83 26.89 20.03
C ASN A 10 -21.35 27.33 20.17
N SER A 11 -20.46 26.91 19.27
CA SER A 11 -19.08 27.43 19.26
C SER A 11 -18.79 28.18 17.95
N PRO A 12 -18.46 29.49 17.99
CA PRO A 12 -18.13 30.26 16.78
C PRO A 12 -16.88 29.73 16.04
N VAL A 13 -16.11 28.84 16.67
CA VAL A 13 -14.94 28.17 16.08
C VAL A 13 -15.31 26.85 15.40
N ALA A 14 -16.44 26.23 15.74
CA ALA A 14 -16.72 24.86 15.34
C ALA A 14 -17.24 24.69 13.90
N ASN A 15 -17.74 25.77 13.28
CA ASN A 15 -18.17 25.75 11.88
C ASN A 15 -17.00 25.70 10.87
N SER A 16 -15.74 25.69 11.32
CA SER A 16 -14.56 25.69 10.43
C SER A 16 -13.47 24.66 10.78
N LEU A 17 -13.78 23.64 11.59
CA LEU A 17 -12.78 22.64 12.05
C LEU A 17 -12.77 21.33 11.24
N GLY A 18 -13.60 21.23 10.20
CA GLY A 18 -13.61 20.08 9.29
C GLY A 18 -12.41 20.04 8.34
N GLY A 19 -12.12 18.86 7.80
CA GLY A 19 -11.20 18.67 6.68
C GLY A 19 -11.72 19.31 5.40
N SER A 20 -10.88 19.47 4.37
CA SER A 20 -11.22 20.25 3.16
C SER A 20 -11.96 19.48 2.06
N ARG A 21 -12.26 18.19 2.28
CA ARG A 21 -12.76 17.28 1.25
C ARG A 21 -14.19 16.84 1.56
N SER A 22 -15.13 17.21 0.68
CA SER A 22 -16.53 16.79 0.77
C SER A 22 -16.72 15.29 0.58
N ILE A 23 -15.86 14.63 -0.22
CA ILE A 23 -15.91 13.17 -0.42
C ILE A 23 -15.64 12.36 0.87
N ALA A 24 -15.03 13.00 1.87
CA ALA A 24 -14.81 12.42 3.19
C ALA A 24 -15.78 13.01 4.23
N ASP A 25 -16.91 13.60 3.83
CA ASP A 25 -17.85 14.31 4.71
C ASP A 25 -17.16 15.34 5.61
N TYR A 26 -16.12 16.01 5.09
CA TYR A 26 -15.27 16.94 5.84
C TYR A 26 -14.60 16.31 7.07
N CYS A 27 -14.47 14.98 7.14
CA CYS A 27 -13.65 14.32 8.15
C CYS A 27 -12.17 14.65 7.91
N PRO A 28 -11.40 15.02 8.94
CA PRO A 28 -9.96 15.16 8.82
C PRO A 28 -9.28 13.81 8.58
N PHE A 29 -8.38 13.74 7.59
CA PHE A 29 -7.54 12.57 7.32
C PHE A 29 -6.16 13.00 6.81
N ASN A 30 -5.20 12.08 6.86
CA ASN A 30 -3.85 12.33 6.33
C ASN A 30 -3.92 12.44 4.81
N THR A 31 -3.61 13.62 4.26
CA THR A 31 -3.56 13.85 2.81
C THR A 31 -2.12 13.84 2.33
N ALA A 32 -1.85 13.16 1.21
CA ALA A 32 -0.56 13.26 0.53
C ALA A 32 -0.31 14.69 0.02
N PHE A 33 0.93 15.17 0.10
CA PHE A 33 1.34 16.38 -0.60
C PHE A 33 1.55 16.05 -2.08
N SER A 34 1.19 16.99 -2.97
CA SER A 34 1.25 16.78 -4.43
C SER A 34 2.66 16.47 -4.96
N ASN A 35 3.70 16.86 -4.23
CA ASN A 35 5.11 16.71 -4.59
C ASN A 35 5.85 15.64 -3.76
N THR A 36 5.12 14.73 -3.10
CA THR A 36 5.69 13.66 -2.27
C THR A 36 5.10 12.28 -2.59
N HIS A 37 4.61 12.07 -3.80
CA HIS A 37 4.15 10.75 -4.23
C HIS A 37 5.32 9.77 -4.29
N CYS A 38 5.37 8.78 -3.40
CA CYS A 38 6.51 7.85 -3.26
C CYS A 38 6.83 7.07 -4.54
N ALA A 39 5.81 6.74 -5.33
CA ALA A 39 6.01 6.02 -6.59
C ALA A 39 6.72 6.85 -7.68
N ASN A 40 6.80 8.18 -7.52
CA ASN A 40 7.37 9.08 -8.52
C ASN A 40 8.82 9.46 -8.17
N ALA A 41 9.77 8.89 -8.90
CA ALA A 41 11.20 9.14 -8.71
C ALA A 41 11.61 10.62 -8.86
N SER A 42 10.86 11.45 -9.60
CA SER A 42 11.15 12.88 -9.73
C SER A 42 10.99 13.68 -8.43
N HIS A 43 10.32 13.11 -7.43
CA HIS A 43 10.17 13.70 -6.10
C HIS A 43 11.32 13.37 -5.13
N ALA A 44 12.25 12.52 -5.57
CA ALA A 44 13.41 12.13 -4.79
C ALA A 44 14.20 13.36 -4.33
N ARG A 45 14.61 13.34 -3.06
CA ARG A 45 15.56 14.31 -2.52
C ARG A 45 16.98 13.91 -2.95
N GLY A 46 17.92 14.83 -2.82
CA GLY A 46 19.34 14.55 -3.08
C GLY A 46 19.95 13.57 -2.07
N THR A 47 21.26 13.58 -1.91
CA THR A 47 21.94 12.70 -0.93
C THR A 47 22.26 13.43 0.38
N GLY A 48 22.68 12.66 1.39
CA GLY A 48 23.08 13.19 2.70
C GLY A 48 21.95 13.95 3.40
N LEU A 49 22.27 15.10 4.02
CA LEU A 49 21.31 15.90 4.80
C LEU A 49 20.19 16.56 3.96
N SER A 50 20.25 16.47 2.63
CA SER A 50 19.11 16.85 1.77
C SER A 50 18.00 15.79 1.78
N ASN A 51 18.34 14.53 2.01
CA ASN A 51 17.41 13.41 2.23
C ASN A 51 17.37 13.03 3.71
N ARG A 52 16.73 13.88 4.50
CA ARG A 52 16.74 13.79 5.98
C ARG A 52 16.04 12.53 6.51
N ARG A 53 15.17 11.89 5.72
CA ARG A 53 14.40 10.71 6.09
C ARG A 53 14.97 9.41 5.53
N ALA A 54 16.12 9.46 4.84
CA ALA A 54 16.70 8.32 4.12
C ALA A 54 15.71 7.69 3.12
N GLU A 55 14.91 8.52 2.46
CA GLU A 55 13.84 8.10 1.57
C GLU A 55 14.38 7.59 0.25
N THR A 56 13.66 6.63 -0.31
CA THR A 56 13.82 6.17 -1.69
C THR A 56 12.49 6.33 -2.40
N TYR A 57 12.51 6.92 -3.59
CA TYR A 57 11.34 7.14 -4.43
C TYR A 57 11.46 6.30 -5.70
N GLY A 58 10.33 5.89 -6.26
CA GLY A 58 10.23 5.06 -7.46
C GLY A 58 9.06 4.08 -7.36
N GLU A 59 8.68 3.42 -8.45
CA GLU A 59 7.45 2.61 -8.55
C GLU A 59 7.28 1.60 -7.41
N GLY A 60 8.38 0.95 -6.98
CA GLY A 60 8.41 0.03 -5.84
C GLY A 60 8.58 0.71 -4.47
N SER A 61 8.14 1.97 -4.30
CA SER A 61 8.23 2.70 -3.03
C SER A 61 6.86 3.15 -2.53
N ARG A 62 6.65 3.05 -1.22
CA ARG A 62 5.41 3.40 -0.53
C ARG A 62 5.69 4.17 0.75
N CYS A 63 4.65 4.81 1.27
CA CYS A 63 4.71 5.58 2.50
C CYS A 63 4.75 4.63 3.70
N VAL A 64 5.73 4.79 4.59
CA VAL A 64 5.84 4.03 5.84
C VAL A 64 5.90 5.00 7.01
N GLU A 65 5.07 4.77 8.01
CA GLU A 65 4.95 5.63 9.18
C GLU A 65 6.15 5.48 10.13
N HIS A 66 6.50 6.55 10.82
CA HIS A 66 7.50 6.58 11.89
C HIS A 66 6.81 6.64 13.24
N ASN A 67 7.28 5.87 14.23
CA ASN A 67 6.71 5.89 15.58
C ASN A 67 7.37 6.93 16.51
N THR A 68 8.61 7.31 16.22
CA THR A 68 9.40 8.25 17.02
C THR A 68 9.95 9.38 16.14
N SER A 69 10.50 10.41 16.78
CA SER A 69 11.29 11.41 16.06
C SER A 69 12.39 10.74 15.22
N TRP A 70 12.54 11.21 13.99
CA TRP A 70 13.56 10.75 13.06
C TRP A 70 14.74 11.70 13.08
N VAL A 71 15.97 11.19 13.18
CA VAL A 71 17.18 12.00 13.30
C VAL A 71 18.13 11.69 12.15
N ALA A 72 18.55 12.70 11.42
CA ALA A 72 19.67 12.64 10.47
C ALA A 72 20.84 13.46 10.99
N ARG A 73 21.99 12.83 11.20
CA ARG A 73 23.17 13.45 11.82
C ARG A 73 24.42 13.26 10.98
N MET A 74 25.07 14.35 10.62
CA MET A 74 26.44 14.42 10.12
C MET A 74 27.33 15.04 11.20
N SER A 75 28.64 14.77 11.20
CA SER A 75 29.61 15.15 12.25
C SER A 75 29.40 16.53 12.91
N SER A 76 29.07 17.57 12.14
CA SER A 76 28.85 18.94 12.62
C SER A 76 27.40 19.44 12.51
N SER A 77 26.45 18.61 12.07
CA SER A 77 25.07 19.04 11.78
C SER A 77 24.07 17.93 12.05
N SER A 78 23.01 18.24 12.80
CA SER A 78 21.93 17.29 13.07
C SER A 78 20.58 17.92 12.77
N VAL A 79 19.71 17.16 12.12
CA VAL A 79 18.30 17.51 11.94
C VAL A 79 17.46 16.46 12.65
N THR A 80 16.63 16.91 13.59
CA THR A 80 15.59 16.08 14.23
C THR A 80 14.26 16.48 13.63
N LEU A 81 13.51 15.49 13.17
CA LEU A 81 12.21 15.63 12.56
C LEU A 81 11.14 15.17 13.58
N PRO A 82 10.21 16.04 14.01
CA PRO A 82 9.25 15.76 15.09
C PRO A 82 8.10 14.83 14.65
N PHE A 83 7.71 13.85 15.48
CA PHE A 83 6.55 12.97 15.28
C PHE A 83 5.19 13.72 15.27
N PRO A 84 4.14 13.23 14.55
CA PRO A 84 4.12 12.08 13.64
C PRO A 84 4.64 12.40 12.24
N GLN A 85 5.40 11.46 11.67
CA GLN A 85 5.96 11.55 10.30
C GLN A 85 5.89 10.21 9.59
N ALA A 86 6.10 10.25 8.28
CA ALA A 86 6.27 9.09 7.42
C ALA A 86 7.36 9.38 6.38
N GLY A 87 7.91 8.34 5.76
CA GLY A 87 8.87 8.45 4.67
C GLY A 87 8.53 7.53 3.51
N CYS A 88 9.06 7.84 2.32
CA CYS A 88 8.99 6.94 1.18
C CYS A 88 10.12 5.91 1.22
N TYR A 89 9.78 4.63 1.23
CA TYR A 89 10.77 3.55 1.25
C TYR A 89 10.40 2.47 0.25
N GLN A 90 11.41 1.78 -0.25
CA GLN A 90 11.20 0.60 -1.07
C GLN A 90 10.59 -0.52 -0.23
N TYR A 91 9.78 -1.36 -0.86
CA TYR A 91 9.13 -2.48 -0.21
C TYR A 91 9.13 -3.72 -1.10
N GLU A 92 8.94 -4.88 -0.47
CA GLU A 92 8.67 -6.15 -1.11
C GLU A 92 7.64 -6.90 -0.28
N CYS A 93 6.71 -7.57 -0.95
CA CYS A 93 5.78 -8.49 -0.32
C CYS A 93 6.10 -9.91 -0.74
N SER A 94 6.01 -10.83 0.23
CA SER A 94 6.12 -12.26 -0.03
C SER A 94 5.24 -13.02 0.96
N ASN A 95 4.25 -13.73 0.44
CA ASN A 95 3.35 -14.59 1.22
C ASN A 95 2.77 -13.90 2.49
N GLY A 96 2.27 -12.66 2.33
CA GLY A 96 1.69 -11.84 3.39
C GLY A 96 2.71 -11.10 4.27
N THR A 97 4.01 -11.36 4.10
CA THR A 97 5.08 -10.69 4.84
C THR A 97 5.56 -9.46 4.07
N VAL A 98 5.68 -8.32 4.76
CA VAL A 98 6.23 -7.09 4.20
C VAL A 98 7.69 -6.95 4.60
N THR A 99 8.54 -6.61 3.63
CA THR A 99 9.92 -6.19 3.88
C THR A 99 10.10 -4.74 3.41
N ILE A 100 10.59 -3.88 4.29
CA ILE A 100 10.90 -2.48 3.97
C ILE A 100 12.42 -2.33 3.77
N PHE A 101 12.83 -1.59 2.75
CA PHE A 101 14.24 -1.33 2.47
C PHE A 101 14.59 0.13 2.71
N ILE A 102 15.49 0.38 3.65
CA ILE A 102 16.02 1.70 3.97
C ILE A 102 17.52 1.69 3.69
N LEU A 103 17.95 2.48 2.69
CA LEU A 103 19.35 2.53 2.25
C LEU A 103 19.93 1.13 1.91
N GLY A 104 19.10 0.25 1.35
CA GLY A 104 19.45 -1.12 0.97
C GLY A 104 19.46 -2.12 2.13
N GLN A 105 19.11 -1.71 3.36
CA GLN A 105 18.97 -2.61 4.50
C GLN A 105 17.52 -3.06 4.66
N SER A 106 17.34 -4.36 4.84
CA SER A 106 16.03 -5.00 4.95
C SER A 106 15.49 -4.94 6.38
N TYR A 107 14.23 -4.55 6.50
CA TYR A 107 13.45 -4.52 7.73
C TYR A 107 12.23 -5.41 7.52
N HIS A 108 12.29 -6.63 8.06
CA HIS A 108 11.22 -7.61 7.95
C HIS A 108 10.14 -7.34 8.99
N CYS A 109 8.91 -7.14 8.52
CA CYS A 109 7.75 -6.94 9.37
C CYS A 109 7.11 -8.28 9.69
N SER A 110 7.16 -8.69 10.97
CA SER A 110 6.54 -9.92 11.44
C SER A 110 5.02 -9.80 11.50
N GLN A 111 4.53 -8.60 11.81
CA GLN A 111 3.11 -8.26 11.84
C GLN A 111 2.87 -6.76 11.65
N ALA A 112 1.67 -6.39 11.22
CA ALA A 112 1.25 -5.00 11.14
C ALA A 112 1.30 -4.33 12.54
N GLY A 113 1.74 -3.08 12.58
CA GLY A 113 1.91 -2.30 13.81
C GLY A 113 3.18 -2.61 14.61
N GLU A 114 3.99 -3.59 14.21
CA GLU A 114 5.31 -3.82 14.81
C GLU A 114 6.20 -2.58 14.65
N VAL A 115 6.92 -2.21 15.71
CA VAL A 115 7.83 -1.06 15.67
C VAL A 115 9.27 -1.54 15.53
N LEU A 116 9.91 -1.22 14.41
CA LEU A 116 11.30 -1.58 14.13
C LEU A 116 12.22 -0.37 14.30
N THR A 117 13.37 -0.58 14.94
CA THR A 117 14.39 0.47 15.11
C THR A 117 15.27 0.57 13.88
N VAL A 118 15.43 1.79 13.36
CA VAL A 118 16.32 2.11 12.26
C VAL A 118 17.57 2.78 12.81
N ASN A 119 18.73 2.23 12.46
CA ASN A 119 20.04 2.85 12.70
C ASN A 119 20.94 2.57 11.49
N GLN A 120 21.03 3.54 10.57
CA GLN A 120 21.73 3.37 9.30
C GLN A 120 22.72 4.49 9.04
N VAL A 121 23.76 4.18 8.26
CA VAL A 121 24.77 5.17 7.88
C VAL A 121 24.93 5.18 6.36
N ASN A 122 24.78 6.35 5.76
CA ASN A 122 25.02 6.54 4.32
C ASN A 122 25.56 7.95 4.06
N ASN A 123 26.59 8.06 3.22
CA ASN A 123 27.23 9.34 2.88
C ASN A 123 27.61 10.19 4.12
N SER A 124 28.19 9.55 5.14
CA SER A 124 28.55 10.17 6.43
C SER A 124 27.40 10.76 7.24
N VAL A 125 26.15 10.42 6.90
CA VAL A 125 24.95 10.74 7.69
C VAL A 125 24.48 9.49 8.41
N THR A 126 24.30 9.59 9.71
CA THR A 126 23.64 8.59 10.56
C THR A 126 22.16 8.92 10.69
N TYR A 127 21.32 7.96 10.31
CA TYR A 127 19.87 8.02 10.42
C TYR A 127 19.43 7.16 11.60
N THR A 128 18.68 7.74 12.54
CA THR A 128 18.16 7.03 13.72
C THR A 128 16.68 7.34 13.89
N GLY A 129 15.86 6.31 14.06
CA GLY A 129 14.43 6.46 14.24
C GLY A 129 13.75 5.11 14.38
N THR A 130 12.43 5.09 14.19
CA THR A 130 11.64 3.87 14.16
C THR A 130 10.64 3.92 13.03
N ILE A 131 10.31 2.77 12.46
CA ILE A 131 9.21 2.60 11.52
C ILE A 131 8.10 1.77 12.17
N ILE A 132 6.85 2.05 11.80
CA ILE A 132 5.70 1.20 12.09
C ILE A 132 5.50 0.30 10.87
N CYS A 133 5.56 -1.01 11.09
CA CYS A 133 5.35 -2.00 10.06
C CYS A 133 3.91 -1.90 9.51
N PRO A 134 3.74 -1.67 8.20
CA PRO A 134 2.43 -1.68 7.60
C PRO A 134 1.91 -3.13 7.48
N SER A 135 0.61 -3.26 7.29
CA SER A 135 0.05 -4.53 6.84
C SER A 135 0.40 -4.78 5.37
N CYS A 136 0.36 -6.04 4.96
CA CYS A 136 0.48 -6.40 3.55
C CYS A 136 -0.61 -5.72 2.72
N LEU A 137 -1.84 -5.69 3.23
CA LEU A 137 -2.97 -5.03 2.59
C LEU A 137 -2.72 -3.53 2.33
N GLU A 138 -2.10 -2.83 3.27
CA GLU A 138 -1.83 -1.39 3.14
C GLU A 138 -0.82 -1.07 2.03
N ILE A 139 0.23 -1.90 1.92
CA ILE A 139 1.37 -1.58 1.05
C ILE A 139 1.36 -2.32 -0.29
N CYS A 140 0.75 -3.50 -0.33
CA CYS A 140 0.67 -4.43 -1.45
C CYS A 140 -0.79 -4.72 -1.87
N TYR A 141 -1.66 -3.72 -1.77
CA TYR A 141 -3.08 -3.83 -2.10
C TYR A 141 -3.36 -4.32 -3.54
N ASP A 142 -2.39 -4.14 -4.44
CA ASP A 142 -2.44 -4.51 -5.85
C ASP A 142 -1.65 -5.80 -6.19
N ASP A 143 -1.03 -6.45 -5.20
CA ASP A 143 -0.28 -7.70 -5.36
C ASP A 143 -1.04 -8.87 -4.71
N PHE A 144 -2.01 -9.42 -5.44
CA PHE A 144 -2.86 -10.52 -4.95
C PHE A 144 -2.12 -11.85 -4.80
N GLU A 145 -0.96 -12.01 -5.44
CA GLU A 145 -0.17 -13.24 -5.35
C GLU A 145 0.62 -13.27 -4.04
N ASN A 146 1.29 -12.17 -3.71
CA ASN A 146 2.07 -12.06 -2.48
C ASN A 146 1.28 -11.54 -1.29
N CYS A 147 0.04 -11.09 -1.49
CA CYS A 147 -0.82 -10.59 -0.43
C CYS A 147 -2.17 -11.33 -0.35
N PRO A 148 -2.22 -12.49 0.34
CA PRO A 148 -3.45 -13.26 0.49
C PRO A 148 -4.60 -12.48 1.13
N GLU A 149 -4.29 -11.53 2.02
CA GLU A 149 -5.29 -10.65 2.64
C GLU A 149 -5.96 -9.73 1.62
N ALA A 150 -5.19 -9.16 0.69
CA ALA A 150 -5.73 -8.37 -0.41
C ALA A 150 -6.57 -9.26 -1.35
N ALA A 151 -6.06 -10.43 -1.74
CA ALA A 151 -6.80 -11.37 -2.58
C ALA A 151 -8.16 -11.76 -1.98
N ALA A 152 -8.20 -12.02 -0.67
CA ALA A 152 -9.42 -12.37 0.06
C ALA A 152 -10.43 -11.20 0.06
N LEU A 153 -9.98 -9.97 0.30
CA LEU A 153 -10.85 -8.79 0.34
C LEU A 153 -11.48 -8.48 -1.02
N TYR A 154 -10.71 -8.63 -2.11
CA TYR A 154 -11.20 -8.40 -3.47
C TYR A 154 -11.84 -9.64 -4.12
N GLN A 155 -11.97 -10.76 -3.40
CA GLN A 155 -12.47 -12.04 -3.90
C GLN A 155 -11.72 -12.55 -5.15
N VAL A 156 -10.47 -12.12 -5.32
CA VAL A 156 -9.62 -12.51 -6.43
C VAL A 156 -9.12 -13.93 -6.14
N GLY A 157 -9.67 -14.91 -6.84
CA GLY A 157 -9.35 -16.34 -6.68
C GLY A 157 -10.50 -17.22 -6.15
N ALA A 158 -11.68 -16.68 -5.87
CA ALA A 158 -12.84 -17.45 -5.42
C ALA A 158 -13.62 -18.17 -6.55
N SER A 159 -13.14 -18.14 -7.80
CA SER A 159 -13.89 -18.64 -8.97
C SER A 159 -13.56 -20.07 -9.43
N THR A 160 -12.93 -20.92 -8.62
CA THR A 160 -12.64 -22.33 -9.01
C THR A 160 -12.83 -23.36 -7.89
N ALA A 161 -13.86 -23.25 -7.06
CA ALA A 161 -14.27 -24.35 -6.18
C ALA A 161 -15.76 -24.32 -5.81
N SER A 162 -16.68 -24.33 -6.78
CA SER A 162 -18.04 -24.79 -6.52
C SER A 162 -18.73 -25.30 -7.78
N SER A 163 -18.27 -26.45 -8.26
CA SER A 163 -19.08 -27.33 -9.09
C SER A 163 -19.49 -28.51 -8.23
N SER A 164 -20.51 -28.31 -7.39
CA SER A 164 -21.24 -29.43 -6.79
C SER A 164 -22.00 -30.13 -7.93
N SER A 165 -21.38 -31.13 -8.54
CA SER A 165 -22.06 -32.02 -9.48
C SER A 165 -22.98 -32.96 -8.70
N THR A 166 -24.21 -32.52 -8.47
CA THR A 166 -25.30 -33.43 -8.12
C THR A 166 -25.55 -34.35 -9.32
N THR A 167 -25.19 -35.61 -9.17
CA THR A 167 -25.42 -36.68 -10.14
C THR A 167 -26.92 -36.90 -10.32
N VAL A 168 -27.46 -36.47 -11.46
CA VAL A 168 -28.80 -36.88 -11.89
C VAL A 168 -28.64 -38.01 -12.91
N ASN A 169 -29.14 -39.17 -12.52
CA ASN A 169 -29.10 -40.43 -13.24
C ASN A 169 -30.07 -40.36 -14.44
N ALA A 170 -29.59 -40.57 -15.66
CA ALA A 170 -30.45 -40.77 -16.83
C ALA A 170 -29.88 -41.85 -17.75
N THR A 171 -30.66 -42.91 -17.91
CA THR A 171 -30.48 -44.13 -18.71
C THR A 171 -30.48 -43.84 -20.23
N PRO A 172 -29.91 -44.71 -21.09
CA PRO A 172 -29.56 -44.38 -22.48
C PRO A 172 -30.55 -44.93 -23.52
N ASP A 173 -30.66 -44.27 -24.67
CA ASP A 173 -30.95 -44.92 -25.96
C ASP A 173 -30.60 -43.97 -27.15
N PRO A 174 -30.42 -44.46 -28.40
CA PRO A 174 -29.31 -44.05 -29.26
C PRO A 174 -29.82 -43.40 -30.56
N THR A 175 -28.94 -42.74 -31.32
CA THR A 175 -28.80 -42.81 -32.79
C THR A 175 -27.93 -41.65 -33.32
N THR A 176 -26.69 -42.01 -33.74
CA THR A 176 -26.04 -41.74 -35.06
C THR A 176 -25.86 -40.28 -35.57
N PRO A 177 -24.83 -39.96 -36.40
CA PRO A 177 -23.40 -40.00 -36.15
C PRO A 177 -22.62 -38.71 -36.56
N SER A 178 -21.40 -38.59 -36.03
CA SER A 178 -20.14 -38.05 -36.61
C SER A 178 -20.12 -36.76 -37.47
N SER A 179 -19.33 -35.77 -37.04
CA SER A 179 -18.18 -35.29 -37.84
C SER A 179 -17.18 -34.44 -37.03
N THR A 180 -15.92 -34.72 -37.32
CA THR A 180 -14.64 -34.18 -36.83
C THR A 180 -14.44 -32.73 -37.29
N THR A 181 -13.71 -31.89 -36.53
CA THR A 181 -12.39 -31.25 -36.83
C THR A 181 -12.17 -29.98 -35.97
N ALA A 182 -11.06 -29.93 -35.24
CA ALA A 182 -10.41 -28.71 -34.70
C ALA A 182 -9.45 -28.15 -35.80
N PRO A 183 -8.88 -26.92 -35.75
CA PRO A 183 -8.23 -26.34 -34.57
C PRO A 183 -8.30 -24.80 -34.38
N SER A 184 -7.88 -24.40 -33.17
CA SER A 184 -7.27 -23.14 -32.72
C SER A 184 -7.28 -21.90 -33.63
N THR A 185 -7.84 -20.79 -33.13
CA THR A 185 -7.22 -19.46 -33.25
C THR A 185 -7.59 -18.59 -32.04
N SER A 186 -6.56 -17.97 -31.46
CA SER A 186 -6.63 -16.96 -30.39
C SER A 186 -7.29 -15.67 -30.89
N PRO A 187 -7.92 -14.89 -30.01
CA PRO A 187 -7.98 -13.45 -30.17
C PRO A 187 -7.21 -12.75 -29.05
N THR A 188 -6.19 -11.99 -29.47
CA THR A 188 -5.72 -10.79 -28.78
C THR A 188 -6.89 -9.81 -28.62
N SER A 189 -7.10 -9.29 -27.41
CA SER A 189 -8.01 -8.17 -27.18
C SER A 189 -7.47 -7.29 -26.05
N SER A 190 -6.75 -6.26 -26.46
CA SER A 190 -6.54 -5.01 -25.74
C SER A 190 -7.87 -4.47 -25.20
N GLY A 191 -7.88 -3.99 -23.96
CA GLY A 191 -9.05 -3.32 -23.40
C GLY A 191 -8.96 -3.08 -21.90
N TYR A 192 -7.96 -2.32 -21.44
CA TYR A 192 -8.03 -1.73 -20.09
C TYR A 192 -9.08 -0.62 -20.13
N GLY A 193 -10.30 -0.96 -19.74
CA GLY A 193 -11.36 -0.02 -19.43
C GLY A 193 -10.95 0.83 -18.24
N LEU A 194 -10.85 2.14 -18.48
CA LEU A 194 -10.76 3.16 -17.45
C LEU A 194 -12.03 3.09 -16.59
N ILE A 195 -11.87 2.83 -15.30
CA ILE A 195 -12.92 3.07 -14.30
C ILE A 195 -12.68 4.50 -13.77
N PRO A 196 -13.56 5.47 -14.06
CA PRO A 196 -13.49 6.77 -13.42
C PRO A 196 -14.13 6.66 -12.03
N PHE A 197 -13.35 6.87 -10.98
CA PHE A 197 -13.91 7.16 -9.67
C PHE A 197 -14.20 8.67 -9.60
N LEU A 198 -15.50 8.96 -9.51
CA LEU A 198 -16.09 10.24 -9.10
C LEU A 198 -15.69 10.58 -7.66
#